data_AF-A0A8T4QIY3-F1
#
_entry.id   AF-A0A8T4QIY3-F1
#
_cell.length_a   1.000
_cell.length_b   1.000
_cell.length_c   1.000
_cell.angle_alpha   90.00
_cell.angle_beta   90.00
_cell.angle_gamma   90.00
#
_symmetry.space_group_name_H-M   'P 1'
#
loop_
_entity.id
_entity.type
_entity.pdbx_description
1 polymer ?
#
loop_
_entity_poly.entity_id
_entity_poly.type
_entity_poly.pdbx_seq_one_letter_code
_entity_poly.pdbx_strand_id
1 'polypeptide(L)'
;MIIQTIAIIGLLLSLYSYYVEIRIKKNHHYKALCDITDTVSCSKVVNSKYSRIFDGFSNSLAGVLFYIVIFFLSFYNLSYVLYLSALSIIASLYLGYVQYFKIKGLCIVCSSVYIVNIILFIAACRIIY
;
A
#
# COMPACT_ATOMS: atom_id res chain seq x y z
N MET A 1 -18.26 3.27 10.38
CA MET A 1 -17.37 2.41 11.20
C MET A 1 -16.55 1.44 10.36
N ILE A 2 -17.13 0.79 9.33
CA ILE A 2 -16.40 -0.18 8.48
C ILE A 2 -15.19 0.44 7.78
N ILE A 3 -15.37 1.59 7.11
CA ILE A 3 -14.27 2.30 6.40
C ILE A 3 -13.12 2.66 7.35
N GLN A 4 -13.43 3.13 8.55
CA GLN A 4 -12.43 3.50 9.55
C GLN A 4 -11.55 2.30 9.93
N THR A 5 -12.16 1.14 10.18
CA THR A 5 -11.42 -0.10 10.51
C THR A 5 -10.51 -0.51 9.35
N ILE A 6 -11.03 -0.47 8.11
CA ILE A 6 -10.24 -0.78 6.91
C ILE A 6 -9.06 0.18 6.76
N ALA A 7 -9.29 1.48 7.00
CA ALA A 7 -8.26 2.50 6.92
C ALA A 7 -7.16 2.31 7.99
N ILE A 8 -7.52 1.93 9.22
CA ILE A 8 -6.54 1.61 10.27
C ILE A 8 -5.68 0.40 9.87
N ILE A 9 -6.29 -0.67 9.35
CA ILE A 9 -5.55 -1.85 8.88
C ILE A 9 -4.58 -1.46 7.76
N GLY A 10 -5.05 -0.70 6.77
CA GLY A 10 -4.22 -0.20 5.67
C GLY A 10 -3.08 0.71 6.14
N LEU A 11 -3.35 1.55 7.14
CA LEU A 11 -2.36 2.43 7.76
C LEU A 11 -1.24 1.62 8.43
N LEU A 12 -1.59 0.60 9.22
CA LEU A 12 -0.61 -0.27 9.89
C LEU A 12 0.27 -1.02 8.90
N LEU A 13 -0.31 -1.56 7.83
CA LEU A 13 0.44 -2.23 6.76
C LEU A 13 1.38 -1.26 6.04
N SER A 14 0.91 -0.04 5.75
CA SER A 14 1.71 0.99 5.08
C SER A 14 2.83 1.52 5.97
N LEU A 15 2.59 1.68 7.27
CA LEU A 15 3.61 2.02 8.26
C LEU A 15 4.69 0.94 8.35
N TYR A 16 4.30 -0.33 8.34
CA TYR A 16 5.28 -1.42 8.32
C TYR A 16 6.11 -1.44 7.02
N SER A 17 5.48 -1.25 5.86
CA SER A 17 6.18 -1.12 4.58
C SER A 17 7.16 0.06 4.60
N TYR A 18 6.75 1.20 5.17
CA TYR A 18 7.59 2.40 5.29
C TYR A 18 8.75 2.19 6.28
N TYR A 19 8.50 1.49 7.38
CA TYR A 19 9.54 1.08 8.33
C TYR A 19 10.59 0.21 7.63
N VAL A 20 10.16 -0.83 6.88
CA VAL A 20 11.05 -1.69 6.10
C VAL A 20 11.87 -0.86 5.10
N GLU A 21 11.25 0.08 4.40
CA GLU A 21 11.93 0.97 3.47
C GLU A 21 13.03 1.80 4.15
N ILE A 22 12.75 2.40 5.31
CA ILE A 22 13.75 3.16 6.07
C ILE A 22 14.89 2.25 6.54
N ARG A 23 14.58 1.02 6.99
CA ARG A 23 15.59 0.07 7.46
C ARG A 23 16.54 -0.34 6.33
N ILE A 24 16.01 -0.61 5.15
CA ILE A 24 16.81 -0.95 3.95
C ILE A 24 17.67 0.24 3.51
N LYS A 25 17.13 1.46 3.56
CA LYS A 25 17.90 2.69 3.27
C LYS A 25 19.06 2.91 4.24
N LYS A 26 18.89 2.55 5.51
CA LYS A 26 19.94 2.69 6.54
C LYS A 26 20.96 1.54 6.51
N ASN A 27 20.52 0.34 6.15
CA ASN A 27 21.37 -0.85 6.07
C ASN A 27 20.94 -1.70 4.88
N HIS A 28 21.72 -1.69 3.81
CA HIS A 28 21.44 -2.46 2.59
C HIS A 28 21.47 -3.99 2.81
N HIS A 29 22.02 -4.48 3.92
CA HIS A 29 21.97 -5.90 4.30
C HIS A 29 20.75 -6.27 5.15
N TYR A 30 19.87 -5.31 5.46
CA TYR A 30 18.64 -5.58 6.19
C TYR A 30 17.72 -6.51 5.39
N LYS A 31 17.24 -7.56 6.05
CA LYS A 31 16.18 -8.44 5.55
C LYS A 31 14.91 -8.21 6.36
N ALA A 32 13.80 -8.00 5.68
CA ALA A 32 12.50 -7.83 6.30
C ALA A 32 11.99 -9.16 6.86
N LEU A 33 11.15 -9.10 7.90
CA LEU A 33 10.54 -10.31 8.47
C LEU A 33 9.66 -11.08 7.47
N CYS A 34 9.16 -10.39 6.44
CA CYS A 34 8.35 -10.97 5.38
C CYS A 34 9.18 -11.44 4.16
N ASP A 35 10.49 -11.55 4.30
CA ASP A 35 11.36 -12.23 3.32
C ASP A 35 11.37 -13.74 3.62
N ILE A 36 10.57 -14.50 2.87
CA ILE A 36 10.45 -15.96 3.03
C ILE A 36 11.37 -16.68 2.04
N THR A 37 11.39 -16.20 0.79
CA THR A 37 12.22 -16.75 -0.30
C THR A 37 12.72 -15.61 -1.20
N ASP A 38 13.63 -15.90 -2.13
CA ASP A 38 14.11 -14.89 -3.10
C ASP A 38 13.02 -14.36 -4.04
N THR A 39 11.94 -15.13 -4.20
CA THR A 39 10.73 -14.73 -4.92
C THR A 39 9.74 -14.03 -3.98
N VAL A 40 9.55 -14.49 -2.75
CA VAL A 40 8.67 -13.87 -1.75
C VAL A 40 9.49 -12.99 -0.82
N SER A 41 9.86 -11.81 -1.31
CA SER A 41 10.69 -10.85 -0.58
C SER A 41 10.14 -9.43 -0.66
N CYS A 42 9.75 -8.92 0.51
CA CYS A 42 9.46 -7.51 0.72
C CYS A 42 10.68 -6.64 0.44
N SER A 43 11.87 -7.06 0.90
CA SER A 43 13.08 -6.26 0.74
C SER A 43 13.47 -6.08 -0.72
N LYS A 44 13.32 -7.13 -1.54
CA LYS A 44 13.54 -7.06 -3.00
C LYS A 44 12.62 -6.04 -3.68
N VAL A 45 11.34 -6.04 -3.33
CA VAL A 45 10.35 -5.09 -3.89
C VAL A 45 10.64 -3.66 -3.43
N VAL A 46 10.87 -3.47 -2.13
CA VAL A 46 11.10 -2.15 -1.53
C VAL A 46 12.45 -1.56 -1.94
N ASN A 47 13.47 -2.38 -2.21
CA ASN A 47 14.75 -1.90 -2.72
C ASN A 47 14.75 -1.63 -4.25
N SER A 48 13.65 -1.91 -4.94
CA SER A 48 13.54 -1.63 -6.37
C SER A 48 13.38 -0.13 -6.63
N LYS A 49 13.75 0.31 -7.85
CA LYS A 49 13.47 1.68 -8.32
C LYS A 49 11.99 2.04 -8.31
N TYR A 50 11.12 1.04 -8.42
CA TYR A 50 9.67 1.21 -8.44
C TYR A 50 9.06 1.46 -7.06
N SER A 51 9.84 1.39 -5.98
CA SER A 51 9.39 1.74 -4.62
C SER A 51 9.11 3.24 -4.44
N ARG A 52 9.49 4.06 -5.43
CA ARG A 52 9.30 5.50 -5.44
C ARG A 52 8.48 5.96 -6.64
N ILE A 53 7.64 6.95 -6.41
CA ILE A 53 6.89 7.72 -7.39
C ILE A 53 7.80 8.86 -7.87
N PHE A 54 8.01 8.94 -9.20
CA PHE A 54 8.87 9.95 -9.84
C PHE A 54 10.25 10.11 -9.18
N ASP A 55 10.87 8.99 -8.76
CA ASP A 55 12.18 8.87 -8.09
C ASP A 55 12.36 9.60 -6.73
N GLY A 56 11.43 10.48 -6.35
CA GLY A 56 11.50 11.27 -5.12
C GLY A 56 10.61 10.77 -3.98
N PHE A 57 9.40 10.29 -4.29
CA PHE A 57 8.37 10.10 -3.27
C PHE A 57 8.11 8.62 -2.96
N SER A 58 8.23 8.22 -1.70
CA SER A 58 8.03 6.81 -1.29
C SER A 58 6.59 6.34 -1.51
N ASN A 59 6.40 5.20 -2.17
CA ASN A 59 5.09 4.53 -2.26
C ASN A 59 4.54 4.19 -0.88
N SER A 60 5.39 3.72 0.03
CA SER A 60 4.98 3.34 1.38
C SER A 60 4.49 4.57 2.16
N LEU A 61 5.18 5.71 2.02
CA LEU A 61 4.75 6.98 2.61
C LEU A 61 3.46 7.49 1.97
N ALA A 62 3.31 7.36 0.64
CA ALA A 62 2.07 7.68 -0.05
C ALA A 62 0.90 6.88 0.52
N GLY A 63 1.10 5.58 0.79
CA GLY A 63 0.11 4.72 1.44
C GLY A 63 -0.25 5.18 2.86
N VAL A 64 0.76 5.56 3.67
CA VAL A 64 0.52 6.11 5.03
C VAL A 64 -0.36 7.36 4.95
N LEU A 65 0.00 8.33 4.11
CA LEU A 65 -0.77 9.56 3.95
C LEU A 65 -2.18 9.28 3.41
N PHE A 66 -2.29 8.38 2.43
CA PHE A 66 -3.56 7.97 1.85
C PHE A 66 -4.52 7.44 2.93
N TYR A 67 -4.10 6.50 3.77
CA TYR A 67 -4.99 5.94 4.79
C TYR A 67 -5.32 6.92 5.91
N ILE A 68 -4.42 7.85 6.26
CA ILE A 68 -4.73 8.96 7.17
C ILE A 68 -5.84 9.82 6.57
N VAL A 69 -5.71 10.22 5.30
CA VAL A 69 -6.72 11.01 4.59
C VAL A 69 -8.04 10.26 4.54
N ILE A 70 -8.06 9.00 4.12
CA ILE A 70 -9.27 8.17 4.07
C ILE A 70 -9.96 8.10 5.44
N PHE A 71 -9.19 7.89 6.52
CA PHE A 71 -9.73 7.80 7.87
C PHE A 71 -10.49 9.07 8.25
N PHE A 72 -9.85 10.24 8.13
CA PHE A 72 -10.50 11.51 8.47
C PHE A 72 -11.64 11.85 7.51
N LEU A 73 -11.46 11.67 6.20
CA LEU A 73 -12.45 12.01 5.19
C LEU A 73 -13.72 11.17 5.31
N SER A 74 -13.61 9.94 5.83
CA SER A 74 -14.75 9.06 6.10
C SER A 74 -15.76 9.60 7.12
N PHE A 75 -15.39 10.59 7.93
CA PHE A 75 -16.31 11.28 8.85
C PHE A 75 -17.07 12.43 8.19
N TYR A 76 -16.55 12.99 7.10
CA TYR A 76 -17.08 14.21 6.50
C TYR A 76 -17.78 13.96 5.16
N ASN A 77 -17.15 13.22 4.25
CA ASN A 77 -17.65 13.08 2.88
C ASN A 77 -17.21 11.76 2.24
N LEU A 78 -18.18 10.86 2.08
CA LEU A 78 -17.98 9.52 1.55
C LEU A 78 -17.76 9.50 0.03
N SER A 79 -18.25 10.50 -0.71
CA SER A 79 -18.03 10.59 -2.16
C SER A 79 -16.56 10.77 -2.50
N TYR A 80 -15.81 11.58 -1.74
CA TYR A 80 -14.36 11.69 -1.93
C TYR A 80 -13.62 10.40 -1.58
N VAL A 81 -14.08 9.66 -0.57
CA VAL A 81 -13.52 8.33 -0.24
C VAL A 81 -13.72 7.37 -1.41
N LEU A 82 -14.85 7.41 -2.10
CA LEU A 82 -15.08 6.60 -3.31
C LEU A 82 -14.09 6.97 -4.43
N TYR A 83 -13.93 8.25 -4.75
CA TYR A 83 -13.00 8.67 -5.81
C TYR A 83 -11.54 8.29 -5.50
N LEU A 84 -11.10 8.51 -4.26
CA LEU A 84 -9.75 8.16 -3.82
C LEU A 84 -9.53 6.64 -3.78
N SER A 85 -10.51 5.86 -3.33
CA SER A 85 -10.42 4.40 -3.34
C SER A 85 -10.39 3.84 -4.76
N ALA A 86 -11.16 4.40 -5.71
CA ALA A 86 -11.06 4.04 -7.12
C ALA A 86 -9.64 4.28 -7.69
N LEU A 87 -9.04 5.44 -7.37
CA LEU A 87 -7.66 5.73 -7.76
C LEU A 87 -6.66 4.73 -7.15
N SER A 88 -6.88 4.33 -5.89
CA SER A 88 -6.04 3.35 -5.21
C SER A 88 -6.07 1.96 -5.87
N ILE A 89 -7.19 1.57 -6.50
CA ILE A 89 -7.28 0.34 -7.30
C ILE A 89 -6.36 0.41 -8.51
N ILE A 90 -6.42 1.52 -9.26
CA ILE A 90 -5.59 1.71 -10.46
C ILE A 90 -4.11 1.64 -10.07
N ALA A 91 -3.72 2.32 -8.99
CA ALA A 91 -2.36 2.26 -8.46
C ALA A 91 -1.96 0.84 -8.03
N SER A 92 -2.85 0.11 -7.36
CA SER A 92 -2.61 -1.25 -6.89
C SER A 92 -2.43 -2.24 -8.05
N LEU A 93 -3.22 -2.12 -9.12
CA LEU A 93 -3.08 -2.92 -10.33
C LEU A 93 -1.73 -2.68 -11.01
N TYR A 94 -1.33 -1.41 -11.14
CA TYR A 94 -0.03 -1.06 -11.72
C TYR A 94 1.13 -1.61 -10.88
N LEU A 95 1.11 -1.39 -9.55
CA LEU A 95 2.18 -1.86 -8.68
C LEU A 95 2.21 -3.39 -8.58
N GLY A 96 1.06 -4.05 -8.61
CA GLY A 96 0.94 -5.51 -8.72
C GLY A 96 1.58 -6.05 -10.01
N TYR A 97 1.30 -5.41 -11.15
CA TYR A 97 1.95 -5.74 -12.41
C TYR A 97 3.47 -5.57 -12.32
N VAL A 98 3.96 -4.44 -11.79
CA VAL A 98 5.39 -4.17 -11.64
C VAL A 98 6.06 -5.21 -10.76
N GLN A 99 5.45 -5.54 -9.62
CA GLN A 99 5.97 -6.51 -8.68
C GLN A 99 6.14 -7.90 -9.33
N TYR A 100 5.10 -8.41 -9.98
CA TYR A 100 5.11 -9.73 -10.59
C TYR A 100 5.98 -9.81 -11.86
N PHE A 101 5.82 -8.86 -12.80
CA PHE A 101 6.43 -8.96 -14.13
C PHE A 101 7.78 -8.24 -14.25
N LYS A 102 7.97 -7.09 -13.58
CA LYS A 102 9.23 -6.32 -13.71
C LYS A 102 10.25 -6.71 -12.64
N ILE A 103 9.82 -6.81 -11.37
CA ILE A 103 10.70 -7.12 -10.24
C ILE A 103 10.91 -8.64 -10.10
N LYS A 104 9.92 -9.45 -10.53
CA LYS A 104 9.89 -10.90 -10.29
C LYS A 104 10.05 -11.20 -8.79
N GLY A 105 9.30 -10.47 -7.97
CA GLY A 105 9.24 -10.65 -6.53
C GLY A 105 7.79 -10.52 -6.07
N LEU A 106 7.44 -11.05 -4.91
CA LEU A 106 6.13 -10.98 -4.28
C LEU A 106 6.32 -10.43 -2.87
N CYS A 107 5.67 -9.33 -2.55
CA CYS A 107 5.69 -8.72 -1.22
C CYS A 107 4.32 -8.90 -0.58
N ILE A 108 4.23 -9.82 0.38
CA ILE A 108 2.97 -10.15 1.08
C ILE A 108 2.31 -8.91 1.69
N VAL A 109 3.11 -7.99 2.23
CA VAL A 109 2.60 -6.75 2.84
C VAL A 109 1.98 -5.83 1.78
N CYS A 110 2.68 -5.59 0.66
CA CYS A 110 2.13 -4.78 -0.43
C CYS A 110 0.89 -5.44 -1.05
N SER A 111 0.91 -6.76 -1.25
CA SER A 111 -0.26 -7.52 -1.71
C SER A 111 -1.44 -7.37 -0.75
N SER A 112 -1.19 -7.38 0.56
CA SER A 112 -2.21 -7.14 1.58
C SER A 112 -2.80 -5.74 1.47
N VAL A 113 -1.97 -4.71 1.24
CA VAL A 113 -2.43 -3.34 0.96
C VAL A 113 -3.34 -3.29 -0.28
N TYR A 114 -3.01 -4.04 -1.35
CA TYR A 114 -3.86 -4.09 -2.54
C TYR A 114 -5.23 -4.72 -2.25
N ILE A 115 -5.26 -5.78 -1.45
CA ILE A 115 -6.51 -6.41 -0.99
C ILE A 115 -7.32 -5.41 -0.14
N VAL A 116 -6.66 -4.71 0.79
CA VAL A 116 -7.31 -3.66 1.60
C VAL A 116 -7.90 -2.55 0.74
N ASN A 117 -7.22 -2.13 -0.34
CA ASN A 117 -7.74 -1.14 -1.28
C ASN A 117 -8.99 -1.63 -2.02
N ILE A 118 -9.03 -2.91 -2.41
CA ILE A 118 -10.21 -3.53 -3.02
C ILE A 118 -11.38 -3.54 -2.05
N ILE A 119 -11.15 -3.98 -0.81
CA ILE A 119 -12.19 -4.00 0.23
C ILE A 119 -12.67 -2.58 0.54
N LEU A 120 -11.77 -1.60 0.60
CA LEU A 120 -12.10 -0.20 0.80
C LEU A 120 -13.00 0.34 -0.31
N PHE A 121 -12.67 0.06 -1.57
CA PHE A 121 -13.47 0.48 -2.72
C PHE A 121 -14.88 -0.14 -2.70
N ILE A 122 -14.98 -1.45 -2.43
CA ILE A 122 -16.28 -2.14 -2.32
C ILE A 122 -17.11 -1.55 -1.18
N ALA A 123 -16.49 -1.30 -0.01
CA ALA A 123 -17.15 -0.67 1.13
C ALA A 123 -17.62 0.75 0.82
N ALA A 124 -16.84 1.53 0.07
CA ALA A 124 -17.22 2.87 -0.36
C ALA A 124 -18.39 2.86 -1.35
N CYS A 125 -18.38 1.95 -2.34
CA CYS A 125 -19.48 1.77 -3.30
C CYS A 125 -20.81 1.45 -2.59
N ARG A 126 -20.79 0.50 -1.65
CA ARG A 126 -22.00 0.02 -0.97
C ARG A 126 -22.68 1.06 -0.08
N ILE A 127 -21.97 2.12 0.32
CA ILE A 127 -22.55 3.15 1.19
C ILE A 127 -23.21 4.26 0.37
N ILE A 128 -22.81 4.43 -0.89
CA ILE A 128 -23.32 5.49 -1.77
C ILE A 128 -24.54 5.02 -2.59
N TYR A 129 -24.64 3.72 -2.86
CA TYR A 129 -25.75 3.08 -3.58
C TYR A 129 -26.53 2.14 -2.67
#